data_AF-A0A6S6WE78-F1
#
_entry.id   AF-A0A6S6WE78-F1
#
_cell.length_a   1.000
_cell.length_b   1.000
_cell.length_c   1.000
_cell.angle_alpha   90.00
_cell.angle_beta   90.00
_cell.angle_gamma   90.00
#
_symmetry.space_group_name_H-M   'P 1'
#
loop_
_entity.id
_entity.type
_entity.pdbx_description
1 polymer ?
#
loop_
_entity_poly.entity_id
_entity_poly.type
_entity_poly.pdbx_seq_one_letter_code
_entity_poly.pdbx_strand_id
1 'polypeptide(L)'
;MLLPALASGVWVERFQLSNHRTSTALRKIQEDIGLLGPYLNKKKPSRKRQSNGFVKQSTGIVKQPVDLDSLHSRILSQHAYLTSGVSEFLTDLFPSTIKALEAFKTLRFPHSNQPSQQSNAFKMENEIEDYVKHMRIRANGELQHRDRMLSRMDVYFQVLYSLMQQEVARETKRDSSAMKSISLLTMIFLPATAIATVISPFIDLDADKTRLVMAPQFYVFWAVSAPVTIAVIIAWIMWLQRAEIARFIYGT
;
A
#
# COMPACT_ATOMS: atom_id res chain seq x y z
N MET A 1 1.15 19.30 44.80
CA MET A 1 1.71 18.00 44.34
C MET A 1 0.71 17.10 43.59
N LEU A 2 -0.59 17.45 43.50
CA LEU A 2 -1.59 16.79 42.62
C LEU A 2 -1.49 17.19 41.14
N LEU A 3 -0.57 18.10 40.80
CA LEU A 3 -0.40 18.67 39.47
C LEU A 3 -0.08 17.63 38.37
N PRO A 4 0.74 16.58 38.63
CA PRO A 4 0.98 15.52 37.65
C PRO A 4 -0.26 14.67 37.36
N ALA A 5 -1.10 14.44 38.38
CA ALA A 5 -2.33 13.66 38.26
C ALA A 5 -3.46 14.44 37.56
N LEU A 6 -3.51 15.76 37.75
CA LEU A 6 -4.39 16.64 36.96
C LEU A 6 -3.89 16.78 35.52
N ALA A 7 -2.58 16.89 35.31
CA ALA A 7 -1.98 16.97 33.98
C ALA A 7 -2.25 15.71 33.15
N SER A 8 -2.14 14.52 33.75
CA SER A 8 -2.49 13.27 33.08
C SER A 8 -3.99 13.13 32.81
N GLY A 9 -4.86 13.66 33.66
CA GLY A 9 -6.30 13.74 33.40
C GLY A 9 -6.63 14.59 32.17
N VAL A 10 -6.09 15.81 32.11
CA VAL A 10 -6.24 16.72 30.97
C VAL A 10 -5.64 16.12 29.70
N TRP A 11 -4.48 15.47 29.81
CA TRP A 11 -3.83 14.82 28.68
C TRP A 11 -4.67 13.64 28.16
N VAL A 12 -5.23 12.80 29.03
CA VAL A 12 -6.12 11.69 28.63
C VAL A 12 -7.39 12.21 27.94
N GLU A 13 -7.97 13.31 28.39
CA GLU A 13 -9.11 13.92 27.70
C GLU A 13 -8.73 14.45 26.32
N ARG A 14 -7.61 15.18 26.22
CA ARG A 14 -7.05 15.62 24.92
C ARG A 14 -6.79 14.43 24.00
N PHE A 15 -6.28 13.34 24.55
CA PHE A 15 -6.00 12.09 23.85
C PHE A 15 -7.28 11.41 23.35
N GLN A 16 -8.34 11.38 24.16
CA GLN A 16 -9.66 10.86 23.77
C GLN A 16 -10.30 11.67 22.65
N LEU A 17 -10.26 13.01 22.75
CA LEU A 17 -10.75 13.92 21.70
C LEU A 17 -9.96 13.73 20.39
N SER A 18 -8.64 13.55 20.49
CA SER A 18 -7.76 13.25 19.37
C SER A 18 -8.12 11.92 18.71
N ASN A 19 -8.28 10.85 19.50
CA ASN A 19 -8.70 9.53 19.03
C ASN A 19 -10.05 9.58 18.31
N HIS A 20 -11.02 10.33 18.84
CA HIS A 20 -12.33 10.47 18.22
C HIS A 20 -12.23 11.13 16.83
N ARG A 21 -11.44 12.20 16.69
CA ARG A 21 -11.20 12.85 15.39
C ARG A 21 -10.58 11.89 14.38
N THR A 22 -9.53 11.18 14.77
CA THR A 22 -8.89 10.19 13.90
C THR A 22 -9.85 9.08 13.49
N SER A 23 -10.69 8.58 14.40
CA SER A 23 -11.69 7.57 14.07
C SER A 23 -12.68 8.04 12.98
N THR A 24 -13.07 9.31 13.00
CA THR A 24 -13.95 9.89 11.97
C THR A 24 -13.25 10.09 10.63
N ALA A 25 -11.96 10.48 10.66
CA ALA A 25 -11.14 10.59 9.46
C ALA A 25 -10.90 9.21 8.80
N LEU A 26 -10.60 8.19 9.60
CA LEU A 26 -10.46 6.81 9.16
C LEU A 26 -11.72 6.29 8.49
N ARG A 27 -12.89 6.68 8.97
CA ARG A 27 -14.17 6.26 8.38
C ARG A 27 -14.35 6.81 6.96
N LYS A 28 -13.95 8.06 6.71
CA LYS A 28 -13.94 8.65 5.36
C LYS A 28 -12.94 7.93 4.45
N ILE A 29 -11.74 7.65 4.95
CA ILE A 29 -10.71 6.87 4.24
C ILE A 29 -11.26 5.49 3.85
N GLN A 30 -11.96 4.81 4.76
CA GLN A 30 -12.56 3.50 4.50
C GLN A 30 -13.70 3.54 3.46
N GLU A 31 -14.45 4.65 3.40
CA GLU A 31 -15.45 4.90 2.35
C GLU A 31 -14.81 5.17 0.98
N ASP A 32 -13.67 5.88 0.96
CA ASP A 32 -12.90 6.19 -0.25
C ASP A 32 -12.24 4.93 -0.83
N ILE A 33 -11.62 4.10 0.02
CA ILE A 33 -11.02 2.79 -0.35
C ILE A 33 -12.11 1.79 -0.81
N GLY A 34 -13.40 2.06 -0.55
CA GLY A 34 -14.50 1.18 -0.94
C GLY A 34 -14.73 -0.01 -0.02
N LEU A 35 -13.97 -0.12 1.08
CA LEU A 35 -14.13 -1.16 2.11
C LEU A 35 -15.48 -1.08 2.83
N LEU A 36 -16.14 0.09 2.84
CA LEU A 36 -17.51 0.25 3.35
C LEU A 36 -18.60 0.12 2.28
N GLY A 37 -18.26 0.04 0.99
CA GLY A 37 -19.24 -0.12 -0.09
C GLY A 37 -20.19 -1.31 0.12
N PRO A 38 -19.67 -2.50 0.46
CA PRO A 38 -20.49 -3.68 0.77
C PRO A 38 -21.30 -3.56 2.08
N TYR A 39 -20.80 -2.80 3.08
CA TYR A 39 -21.42 -2.70 4.41
C TYR A 39 -22.43 -1.54 4.54
N LEU A 40 -22.25 -0.45 3.79
CA LEU A 40 -23.20 0.66 3.68
C LEU A 40 -24.30 0.37 2.65
N ASN A 41 -24.12 -0.61 1.77
CA ASN A 41 -25.20 -1.17 0.95
C ASN A 41 -26.12 -2.11 1.76
N LYS A 42 -26.49 -1.69 2.97
CA LYS A 42 -27.65 -2.22 3.70
C LYS A 42 -28.71 -1.13 3.76
N LYS A 43 -29.41 -0.89 2.64
CA LYS A 43 -30.73 -0.25 2.67
C LYS A 43 -31.83 -1.23 2.23
N LYS A 44 -32.42 -1.83 3.28
CA LYS A 44 -33.79 -2.34 3.48
C LYS A 44 -34.18 -3.73 2.91
N PRO A 45 -34.84 -4.59 3.73
CA PRO A 45 -35.51 -5.78 3.25
C PRO A 45 -36.84 -5.37 2.61
N SER A 46 -36.85 -5.09 1.31
CA SER A 46 -38.09 -4.89 0.56
C SER A 46 -38.55 -6.21 -0.03
N ARG A 47 -39.40 -6.90 0.74
CA ARG A 47 -40.26 -8.00 0.33
C ARG A 47 -41.07 -7.56 -0.89
N LYS A 48 -40.67 -7.94 -2.12
CA LYS A 48 -41.54 -7.94 -3.30
C LYS A 48 -41.29 -9.15 -4.20
N ARG A 49 -42.41 -9.61 -4.72
CA ARG A 49 -42.75 -10.88 -5.36
C ARG A 49 -42.31 -10.86 -6.84
N GLN A 50 -41.62 -11.92 -7.25
CA GLN A 50 -41.55 -12.57 -8.58
C GLN A 50 -41.91 -11.75 -9.84
N SER A 51 -40.97 -11.62 -10.78
CA SER A 51 -41.20 -11.93 -12.22
C SER A 51 -39.89 -11.83 -13.03
N ASN A 52 -39.79 -12.67 -14.04
CA ASN A 52 -38.66 -12.92 -14.94
C ASN A 52 -38.16 -11.68 -15.69
N GLY A 53 -36.85 -11.66 -15.97
CA GLY A 53 -36.29 -10.97 -17.14
C GLY A 53 -35.21 -9.93 -16.83
N PHE A 54 -34.04 -10.15 -17.46
CA PHE A 54 -32.91 -9.24 -17.62
C PHE A 54 -32.20 -8.74 -16.35
N VAL A 55 -31.00 -9.30 -16.14
CA VAL A 55 -29.96 -8.76 -15.25
C VAL A 55 -29.60 -7.36 -15.76
N LYS A 56 -30.21 -6.33 -15.16
CA LYS A 56 -29.80 -4.95 -15.34
C LYS A 56 -28.50 -4.76 -14.58
N GLN A 57 -27.41 -4.75 -15.34
CA GLN A 57 -26.09 -4.32 -14.94
C GLN A 57 -26.24 -3.01 -14.16
N SER A 58 -25.98 -3.07 -12.85
CA SER A 58 -25.97 -1.89 -11.99
C SER A 58 -24.90 -0.97 -12.53
N THR A 59 -25.35 0.11 -13.15
CA THR A 59 -24.57 1.28 -13.54
C THR A 59 -23.62 1.61 -12.41
N GLY A 60 -22.33 1.31 -12.64
CA GLY A 60 -21.26 1.80 -11.81
C GLY A 60 -21.36 3.31 -11.79
N ILE A 61 -21.59 3.89 -10.61
CA ILE A 61 -21.14 5.26 -10.38
C ILE A 61 -19.66 5.23 -10.75
N VAL A 62 -19.30 5.93 -11.82
CA VAL A 62 -17.92 6.36 -12.04
C VAL A 62 -17.57 7.23 -10.84
N LYS A 63 -17.17 6.59 -9.74
CA LYS A 63 -16.39 7.26 -8.70
C LYS A 63 -15.16 7.74 -9.47
N GLN A 64 -14.92 9.04 -9.40
CA GLN A 64 -13.68 9.67 -9.85
C GLN A 64 -12.51 8.73 -9.56
N PRO A 65 -11.51 8.58 -10.46
CA PRO A 65 -10.34 7.78 -10.15
C PRO A 65 -9.86 8.25 -8.79
N VAL A 66 -9.97 7.39 -7.77
CA VAL A 66 -9.61 7.75 -6.41
C VAL A 66 -8.14 8.09 -6.50
N ASP A 67 -7.82 9.36 -6.29
CA ASP A 67 -6.46 9.86 -6.39
C ASP A 67 -5.63 9.15 -5.32
N LEU A 68 -4.93 8.10 -5.75
CA LEU A 68 -4.18 7.17 -4.94
C LEU A 68 -3.09 7.90 -4.15
N ASP A 69 -2.55 8.98 -4.70
CA ASP A 69 -1.55 9.82 -4.06
C ASP A 69 -2.16 10.65 -2.92
N SER A 70 -3.35 11.24 -3.15
CA SER A 70 -4.08 11.94 -2.09
C SER A 70 -4.48 11.01 -0.95
N LEU A 71 -4.87 9.78 -1.28
CA LEU A 71 -5.24 8.75 -0.33
C LEU A 71 -4.02 8.28 0.48
N HIS A 72 -2.90 8.04 -0.20
CA HIS A 72 -1.62 7.71 0.43
C HIS A 72 -1.22 8.76 1.47
N SER A 73 -1.19 10.04 1.06
CA SER A 73 -0.81 11.16 1.93
C SER A 73 -1.74 11.30 3.13
N ARG A 74 -3.06 11.10 2.93
CA ARG A 74 -4.04 11.10 4.03
C ARG A 74 -3.78 9.97 5.02
N ILE A 75 -3.60 8.74 4.56
CA ILE A 75 -3.33 7.59 5.45
C ILE A 75 -2.00 7.82 6.19
N LEU A 76 -0.96 8.27 5.49
CA LEU A 76 0.36 8.56 6.06
C LEU A 76 0.30 9.63 7.15
N SER A 77 -0.40 10.74 6.90
CA SER A 77 -0.57 11.81 7.89
C SER A 77 -1.29 11.32 9.15
N GLN A 78 -2.32 10.48 9.01
CA GLN A 78 -3.05 9.93 10.15
C GLN A 78 -2.22 8.87 10.90
N HIS A 79 -1.44 8.04 10.18
CA HIS A 79 -0.54 7.07 10.77
C HIS A 79 0.57 7.77 11.59
N ALA A 80 1.22 8.78 11.01
CA ALA A 80 2.24 9.57 11.68
C ALA A 80 1.71 10.25 12.95
N TYR A 81 0.50 10.82 12.88
CA TYR A 81 -0.15 11.46 14.03
C TYR A 81 -0.55 10.46 15.14
N LEU A 82 -0.99 9.25 14.75
CA LEU A 82 -1.27 8.20 15.73
C LEU A 82 0.00 7.76 16.45
N THR A 83 1.06 7.50 15.70
CA THR A 83 2.37 7.05 16.20
C THR A 83 3.04 8.12 17.07
N SER A 84 2.99 9.40 16.69
CA SER A 84 3.57 10.49 17.48
C SER A 84 2.90 10.60 18.85
N GLY A 85 1.57 10.49 18.93
CA GLY A 85 0.85 10.54 20.20
C GLY A 85 1.13 9.34 21.12
N VAL A 86 1.42 8.15 20.55
CA VAL A 86 1.88 6.99 21.35
C VAL A 86 3.29 7.25 21.88
N SER A 87 4.18 7.81 21.06
CA SER A 87 5.54 8.17 21.48
C SER A 87 5.52 9.19 22.62
N GLU A 88 4.77 10.29 22.48
CA GLU A 88 4.66 11.34 23.51
C GLU A 88 4.17 10.77 24.85
N PHE A 89 3.23 9.82 24.82
CA PHE A 89 2.79 9.14 26.03
C PHE A 89 3.90 8.35 26.71
N LEU A 90 4.63 7.53 25.94
CA LEU A 90 5.65 6.62 26.45
C LEU A 90 6.89 7.38 26.93
N THR A 91 7.24 8.49 26.30
CA THR A 91 8.43 9.28 26.66
C THR A 91 8.16 10.25 27.80
N ASP A 92 7.02 10.93 27.80
CA ASP A 92 6.81 12.09 28.68
C ASP A 92 5.85 11.76 29.82
N LEU A 93 4.67 11.22 29.49
CA LEU A 93 3.60 11.02 30.47
C LEU A 93 3.85 9.79 31.36
N PHE A 94 4.26 8.68 30.76
CA PHE A 94 4.47 7.44 31.50
C PHE A 94 5.56 7.59 32.57
N PRO A 95 6.77 8.12 32.28
CA PRO A 95 7.81 8.26 33.31
C PRO A 95 7.48 9.33 34.35
N SER A 96 6.82 10.42 33.96
CA SER A 96 6.47 11.51 34.88
C SER A 96 5.43 11.09 35.92
N THR A 97 4.46 10.25 35.54
CA THR A 97 3.49 9.69 36.51
C THR A 97 4.14 8.74 37.50
N ILE A 98 5.11 7.92 37.07
CA ILE A 98 5.88 7.05 37.97
C ILE A 98 6.75 7.86 38.94
N LYS A 99 7.50 8.85 38.43
CA LYS A 99 8.33 9.73 39.27
C LYS A 99 7.50 10.53 40.27
N ALA A 100 6.33 11.02 39.86
CA ALA A 100 5.43 11.75 40.75
C ALA A 100 4.89 10.87 41.89
N LEU A 101 4.57 9.61 41.59
CA LEU A 101 4.13 8.63 42.59
C LEU A 101 5.24 8.32 43.59
N GLU A 102 6.46 8.10 43.10
CA GLU A 102 7.63 7.85 43.95
C GLU A 102 7.95 9.06 44.85
N ALA A 103 7.93 10.27 44.30
CA ALA A 103 8.12 11.50 45.07
C ALA A 103 7.04 11.70 46.14
N PHE A 104 5.77 11.42 45.82
CA PHE A 104 4.67 11.49 46.80
C PHE A 104 4.88 10.53 47.95
N LYS A 105 5.32 9.29 47.66
CA LYS A 105 5.66 8.28 48.66
C LYS A 105 6.75 8.80 49.60
N THR A 106 7.85 9.31 49.05
CA THR A 106 9.00 9.77 49.87
C THR A 106 8.70 10.98 50.77
N LEU A 107 7.83 11.91 50.37
CA LEU A 107 7.56 13.15 51.10
C LEU A 107 6.60 13.02 52.29
N ARG A 108 5.72 12.00 52.31
CA ARG A 108 4.68 11.87 53.35
C ARG A 108 5.03 10.89 54.47
N PHE A 109 6.16 10.19 54.38
CA PHE A 109 6.71 9.32 55.43
C PHE A 109 7.89 9.89 56.26
N PRO A 110 7.92 11.16 56.72
CA PRO A 110 8.70 11.46 57.92
C PRO A 110 7.96 10.88 59.13
N HIS A 111 8.59 9.95 59.86
CA HIS A 111 8.09 9.33 61.10
C HIS A 111 7.29 10.32 61.98
N SER A 112 5.96 10.29 61.93
CA SER A 112 5.13 11.01 62.90
C SER A 112 4.55 9.99 63.89
N ASN A 113 4.96 10.12 65.15
CA ASN A 113 4.69 9.16 66.23
C ASN A 113 3.24 9.19 66.76
N GLN A 114 2.26 9.70 65.98
CA GLN A 114 0.86 9.82 66.39
C GLN A 114 -0.05 8.82 65.63
N PRO A 115 -0.68 7.85 66.33
CA PRO A 115 -1.42 6.75 65.70
C PRO A 115 -2.70 7.20 64.94
N SER A 116 -3.28 8.35 65.28
CA SER A 116 -4.47 8.89 64.60
C SER A 116 -4.15 9.57 63.26
N GLN A 117 -2.99 10.23 63.14
CA GLN A 117 -2.54 10.82 61.87
C GLN A 117 -2.07 9.75 60.87
N GLN A 118 -1.50 8.67 61.39
CA GLN A 118 -1.02 7.54 60.58
C GLN A 118 -2.17 6.82 59.86
N SER A 119 -3.32 6.64 60.53
CA SER A 119 -4.55 6.07 59.97
C SER A 119 -5.11 6.90 58.79
N ASN A 120 -5.18 8.22 58.94
CA ASN A 120 -5.70 9.11 57.89
C ASN A 120 -4.71 9.25 56.73
N ALA A 121 -3.40 9.24 57.00
CA ALA A 121 -2.37 9.23 55.97
C ALA A 121 -2.43 7.94 55.13
N PHE A 122 -2.59 6.79 55.77
CA PHE A 122 -2.71 5.50 55.10
C PHE A 122 -3.98 5.36 54.24
N LYS A 123 -5.13 5.86 54.74
CA LYS A 123 -6.37 5.91 53.93
C LYS A 123 -6.21 6.77 52.67
N MET A 124 -5.62 7.95 52.80
CA MET A 124 -5.43 8.87 51.68
C MET A 124 -4.38 8.37 50.68
N GLU A 125 -3.38 7.62 51.13
CA GLU A 125 -2.43 6.93 50.26
C GLU A 125 -3.13 5.87 49.40
N ASN A 126 -3.97 5.03 50.01
CA ASN A 126 -4.74 4.03 49.27
C ASN A 126 -5.68 4.68 48.24
N GLU A 127 -6.31 5.80 48.55
CA GLU A 127 -7.16 6.53 47.60
C GLU A 127 -6.35 7.10 46.41
N ILE A 128 -5.15 7.63 46.65
CA ILE A 128 -4.28 8.16 45.58
C ILE A 128 -3.73 7.00 44.73
N GLU A 129 -3.31 5.90 45.36
CA GLU A 129 -2.89 4.70 44.64
C GLU A 129 -4.01 4.15 43.76
N ASP A 130 -5.24 4.09 44.28
CA ASP A 130 -6.40 3.63 43.53
C ASP A 130 -6.73 4.57 42.36
N TYR A 131 -6.68 5.88 42.58
CA TYR A 131 -6.86 6.87 41.52
C TYR A 131 -5.80 6.73 40.40
N VAL A 132 -4.53 6.60 40.77
CA VAL A 132 -3.42 6.41 39.81
C VAL A 132 -3.57 5.08 39.07
N LYS A 133 -4.01 4.02 39.76
CA LYS A 133 -4.28 2.71 39.15
C LYS A 133 -5.42 2.79 38.13
N HIS A 134 -6.52 3.45 38.46
CA HIS A 134 -7.63 3.69 37.54
C HIS A 134 -7.20 4.51 36.32
N MET A 135 -6.39 5.54 36.52
CA MET A 135 -5.84 6.35 35.44
C MET A 135 -4.93 5.55 34.51
N ARG A 136 -4.05 4.69 35.05
CA ARG A 136 -3.18 3.80 34.26
C ARG A 136 -4.01 2.84 33.41
N ILE A 137 -5.05 2.25 33.97
CA ILE A 137 -5.95 1.35 33.25
C ILE A 137 -6.63 2.09 32.10
N ARG A 138 -7.14 3.31 32.35
CA ARG A 138 -7.77 4.13 31.31
C ARG A 138 -6.79 4.50 30.20
N ALA A 139 -5.58 4.95 30.55
CA ALA A 139 -4.55 5.29 29.58
C ALA A 139 -4.12 4.08 28.73
N ASN A 140 -3.93 2.91 29.34
CA ASN A 140 -3.63 1.67 28.61
C ASN A 140 -4.78 1.27 27.68
N GLY A 141 -6.03 1.43 28.09
CA GLY A 141 -7.19 1.18 27.24
C GLY A 141 -7.20 2.06 25.99
N GLU A 142 -6.88 3.35 26.14
CA GLU A 142 -6.78 4.29 25.02
C GLU A 142 -5.58 3.98 24.10
N LEU A 143 -4.44 3.57 24.66
CA LEU A 143 -3.29 3.12 23.87
C LEU A 143 -3.63 1.89 23.03
N GLN A 144 -4.27 0.88 23.62
CA GLN A 144 -4.74 -0.29 22.89
C GLN A 144 -5.76 0.09 21.81
N HIS A 145 -6.56 1.13 22.04
CA HIS A 145 -7.47 1.62 21.01
C HIS A 145 -6.72 2.20 19.80
N ARG A 146 -5.65 2.98 20.04
CA ARG A 146 -4.78 3.48 18.97
C ARG A 146 -4.01 2.38 18.25
N ASP A 147 -3.51 1.39 18.98
CA ASP A 147 -2.84 0.23 18.39
C ASP A 147 -3.75 -0.50 17.39
N ARG A 148 -5.02 -0.72 17.77
CA ARG A 148 -6.03 -1.27 16.86
C ARG A 148 -6.30 -0.35 15.65
N MET A 149 -6.24 0.97 15.81
CA MET A 149 -6.38 1.89 14.67
C MET A 149 -5.17 1.84 13.73
N LEU A 150 -3.96 1.78 14.28
CA LEU A 150 -2.72 1.63 13.52
C LEU A 150 -2.75 0.35 12.69
N SER A 151 -3.09 -0.79 13.32
CA SER A 151 -3.24 -2.07 12.63
C SER A 151 -4.27 -2.01 11.49
N ARG A 152 -5.37 -1.26 11.65
CA ARG A 152 -6.35 -1.05 10.56
C ARG A 152 -5.77 -0.19 9.42
N MET A 153 -4.94 0.80 9.72
CA MET A 153 -4.25 1.58 8.69
C MET A 153 -3.27 0.73 7.89
N ASP A 154 -2.60 -0.23 8.53
CA ASP A 154 -1.70 -1.14 7.81
C ASP A 154 -2.46 -1.97 6.76
N VAL A 155 -3.68 -2.40 7.08
CA VAL A 155 -4.58 -3.04 6.10
C VAL A 155 -4.95 -2.08 4.97
N TYR A 156 -5.22 -0.80 5.28
CA TYR A 156 -5.49 0.21 4.24
C TYR A 156 -4.28 0.44 3.33
N PHE A 157 -3.07 0.48 3.88
CA PHE A 157 -1.85 0.54 3.09
C PHE A 157 -1.70 -0.67 2.18
N GLN A 158 -1.95 -1.88 2.69
CA GLN A 158 -1.87 -3.10 1.89
C GLN A 158 -2.81 -3.08 0.68
N VAL A 159 -4.04 -2.60 0.87
CA VAL A 159 -5.02 -2.43 -0.22
C VAL A 159 -4.58 -1.32 -1.17
N LEU A 160 -4.12 -0.18 -0.66
CA LEU A 160 -3.64 0.92 -1.50
C LEU A 160 -2.46 0.47 -2.38
N TYR A 161 -1.48 -0.21 -1.80
CA TYR A 161 -0.32 -0.70 -2.53
C TYR A 161 -0.70 -1.73 -3.58
N SER A 162 -1.66 -2.63 -3.30
CA SER A 162 -2.11 -3.59 -4.32
C SER A 162 -2.77 -2.91 -5.52
N LEU A 163 -3.55 -1.84 -5.29
CA LEU A 163 -4.13 -1.02 -6.35
C LEU A 163 -3.06 -0.27 -7.15
N MET A 164 -2.08 0.34 -6.49
CA MET A 164 -0.96 1.01 -7.16
C MET A 164 -0.16 0.03 -8.02
N GLN A 165 0.15 -1.15 -7.47
CA GLN A 165 0.87 -2.20 -8.20
C GLN A 165 0.07 -2.72 -9.39
N GLN A 166 -1.25 -2.79 -9.29
CA GLN A 166 -2.11 -3.15 -10.42
C GLN A 166 -2.04 -2.12 -11.56
N GLU A 167 -2.06 -0.83 -11.24
CA GLU A 167 -1.94 0.23 -12.24
C GLU A 167 -0.55 0.21 -12.90
N VAL A 168 0.51 0.10 -12.08
CA VAL A 168 1.88 -0.04 -12.59
C VAL A 168 2.02 -1.29 -13.45
N ALA A 169 1.45 -2.43 -13.04
CA ALA A 169 1.48 -3.66 -13.83
C ALA A 169 0.71 -3.52 -15.15
N ARG A 170 -0.40 -2.77 -15.17
CA ARG A 170 -1.18 -2.49 -16.38
C ARG A 170 -0.39 -1.63 -17.36
N GLU A 171 0.24 -0.56 -16.88
CA GLU A 171 1.10 0.30 -17.69
C GLU A 171 2.35 -0.44 -18.16
N THR A 172 2.99 -1.22 -17.29
CA THR A 172 4.13 -2.08 -17.63
C THR A 172 3.74 -3.15 -18.65
N LYS A 173 2.53 -3.71 -18.57
CA LYS A 173 2.03 -4.68 -19.57
C LYS A 173 1.83 -4.01 -20.93
N ARG A 174 1.33 -2.76 -20.94
CA ARG A 174 1.18 -1.96 -22.17
C ARG A 174 2.55 -1.65 -22.78
N ASP A 175 3.50 -1.21 -21.97
CA ASP A 175 4.88 -0.97 -22.38
C ASP A 175 5.57 -2.25 -22.88
N SER A 176 5.39 -3.37 -22.18
CA SER A 176 5.88 -4.69 -22.60
C SER A 176 5.32 -5.12 -23.96
N SER A 177 4.08 -4.77 -24.28
CA SER A 177 3.50 -5.04 -25.60
C SER A 177 4.22 -4.24 -26.69
N ALA A 178 4.51 -2.96 -26.45
CA ALA A 178 5.28 -2.13 -27.38
C ALA A 178 6.72 -2.67 -27.53
N MET A 179 7.35 -3.08 -26.43
CA MET A 179 8.69 -3.67 -26.42
C MET A 179 8.74 -4.96 -27.26
N LYS A 180 7.72 -5.83 -27.15
CA LYS A 180 7.60 -7.03 -27.98
C LYS A 180 7.53 -6.68 -29.48
N SER A 181 6.79 -5.63 -29.85
CA SER A 181 6.72 -5.16 -31.24
C SER A 181 8.06 -4.65 -31.76
N ILE A 182 8.79 -3.85 -30.98
CA ILE A 182 10.12 -3.35 -31.36
C ILE A 182 11.09 -4.52 -31.52
N SER A 183 11.09 -5.47 -30.57
CA SER A 183 11.93 -6.67 -30.65
C SER A 183 11.64 -7.48 -31.92
N LEU A 184 10.37 -7.65 -32.28
CA LEU A 184 9.99 -8.33 -33.53
C LEU A 184 10.55 -7.62 -34.76
N LEU A 185 10.46 -6.28 -34.78
CA LEU A 185 10.99 -5.47 -35.87
C LEU A 185 12.52 -5.64 -36.01
N THR A 186 13.24 -5.65 -34.88
CA THR A 186 14.69 -5.89 -34.89
C THR A 186 15.04 -7.30 -35.35
N MET A 187 14.25 -8.32 -35.00
CA MET A 187 14.47 -9.71 -35.45
C MET A 187 14.26 -9.89 -36.94
N ILE A 188 13.48 -9.02 -37.59
CA ILE A 188 13.30 -9.02 -39.05
C ILE A 188 14.42 -8.23 -39.74
N PHE A 189 14.72 -7.02 -39.25
CA PHE A 189 15.69 -6.15 -39.92
C PHE A 189 17.14 -6.61 -39.73
N LEU A 190 17.51 -7.10 -38.56
CA LEU A 190 18.89 -7.48 -38.27
C LEU A 190 19.44 -8.58 -39.22
N PRO A 191 18.74 -9.71 -39.46
CA PRO A 191 19.19 -10.70 -40.44
C PRO A 191 19.12 -10.16 -41.87
N ALA A 192 18.11 -9.38 -42.23
CA ALA A 192 18.02 -8.77 -43.56
C ALA A 192 19.20 -7.84 -43.85
N THR A 193 19.58 -6.98 -42.91
CA THR A 193 20.72 -6.06 -43.01
C THR A 193 22.05 -6.81 -43.04
N ALA A 194 22.22 -7.84 -42.20
CA ALA A 194 23.43 -8.66 -42.20
C ALA A 194 23.63 -9.35 -43.56
N ILE A 195 22.58 -9.95 -44.11
CA ILE A 195 22.62 -10.66 -45.40
C ILE A 195 22.81 -9.68 -46.56
N ALA A 196 22.15 -8.51 -46.52
CA ALA A 196 22.38 -7.45 -47.51
C ALA A 196 23.85 -6.99 -47.53
N THR A 197 24.46 -6.82 -46.36
CA THR A 197 25.88 -6.42 -46.24
C THR A 197 26.82 -7.49 -46.81
N VAL A 198 26.53 -8.77 -46.56
CA VAL A 198 27.34 -9.89 -47.07
C VAL A 198 27.18 -10.06 -48.57
N ILE A 199 25.96 -9.92 -49.12
CA ILE A 199 25.66 -10.16 -50.54
C ILE A 199 25.97 -8.93 -51.42
N SER A 200 25.93 -7.71 -50.87
CA SER A 200 26.11 -6.46 -51.65
C SER A 200 27.37 -6.42 -52.52
N PRO A 201 28.55 -6.91 -52.09
CA PRO A 201 29.75 -6.94 -52.94
C PRO A 201 29.71 -7.97 -54.07
N PHE A 202 28.77 -8.93 -54.02
CA PHE A 202 28.65 -10.03 -54.99
C PHE A 202 27.56 -9.79 -56.05
N ILE A 203 26.80 -8.69 -55.96
CA ILE A 203 25.77 -8.33 -56.94
C ILE A 203 26.39 -7.36 -57.96
N ASP A 204 26.56 -7.82 -59.20
CA ASP A 204 26.97 -6.96 -60.32
C ASP A 204 25.81 -6.07 -60.77
N LEU A 205 25.87 -4.77 -60.44
CA LEU A 205 24.98 -3.74 -60.96
C LEU A 205 25.67 -3.07 -62.16
N ASP A 206 25.39 -3.57 -63.36
CA ASP A 206 25.94 -3.06 -64.62
C ASP A 206 25.42 -1.62 -64.88
N ALA A 207 26.19 -0.61 -64.47
CA ALA A 207 25.75 0.81 -64.44
C ALA A 207 25.69 1.49 -65.83
N ASP A 208 26.10 0.80 -66.90
CA ASP A 208 26.32 1.39 -68.23
C ASP A 208 25.18 1.12 -69.24
N LYS A 209 24.06 0.51 -68.78
CA LYS A 209 22.87 0.29 -69.62
C LYS A 209 21.71 1.11 -69.10
N THR A 210 21.14 1.93 -69.98
CA THR A 210 19.97 2.83 -69.78
C THR A 210 18.65 2.08 -69.54
N ARG A 211 18.71 0.85 -69.00
CA ARG A 211 17.58 0.05 -68.54
C ARG A 211 17.96 -0.50 -67.17
N LEU A 212 17.07 -0.28 -66.20
CA LEU A 212 17.17 -0.85 -64.86
C LEU A 212 17.04 -2.38 -64.97
N VAL A 213 18.12 -3.08 -65.30
CA VAL A 213 18.13 -4.55 -65.33
C VAL A 213 18.36 -5.00 -63.89
N MET A 214 17.29 -5.43 -63.23
CA MET A 214 17.36 -6.17 -61.97
C MET A 214 18.41 -7.28 -62.12
N ALA A 215 19.45 -7.27 -61.29
CA ALA A 215 20.48 -8.29 -61.31
C ALA A 215 19.80 -9.69 -61.21
N PRO A 216 20.14 -10.67 -62.06
CA PRO A 216 19.51 -12.00 -62.07
C PRO A 216 19.55 -12.72 -60.70
N GLN A 217 20.43 -12.28 -59.82
CA GLN A 217 20.70 -12.83 -58.50
C GLN A 217 19.82 -12.24 -57.39
N PHE A 218 18.90 -11.32 -57.69
CA PHE A 218 18.00 -10.71 -56.68
C PHE A 218 17.19 -11.76 -55.90
N TYR A 219 16.89 -12.91 -56.53
CA TYR A 219 16.22 -14.03 -55.85
C TYR A 219 17.06 -14.66 -54.73
N VAL A 220 18.39 -14.61 -54.82
CA VAL A 220 19.31 -15.19 -53.82
C VAL A 220 19.18 -14.49 -52.47
N PHE A 221 18.94 -13.16 -52.48
CA PHE A 221 18.68 -12.41 -51.25
C PHE A 221 17.45 -12.96 -50.52
N TRP A 222 16.34 -13.18 -51.22
CA TRP A 222 15.11 -13.72 -50.64
C TRP A 222 15.24 -15.20 -50.23
N ALA A 223 15.98 -15.99 -51.02
CA ALA A 223 16.23 -17.40 -50.75
C ALA A 223 17.01 -17.64 -49.44
N VAL A 224 17.87 -16.70 -49.03
CA VAL A 224 18.68 -16.81 -47.79
C VAL A 224 18.08 -16.01 -46.63
N SER A 225 17.56 -14.80 -46.88
CA SER A 225 17.03 -13.94 -45.81
C SER A 225 15.73 -14.46 -45.20
N ALA A 226 14.82 -15.00 -46.00
CA ALA A 226 13.57 -15.56 -45.50
C ALA A 226 13.77 -16.72 -44.51
N PRO A 227 14.54 -17.79 -44.83
CA PRO A 227 14.73 -18.89 -43.88
C PRO A 227 15.50 -18.49 -42.63
N VAL A 228 16.49 -17.59 -42.72
CA VAL A 228 17.20 -17.09 -41.55
C VAL A 228 16.27 -16.30 -40.62
N THR A 229 15.43 -15.43 -41.18
CA THR A 229 14.44 -14.68 -40.40
C THR A 229 13.43 -15.62 -39.72
N ILE A 230 12.96 -16.65 -40.44
CA ILE A 230 12.08 -17.69 -39.88
C ILE A 230 12.78 -18.43 -38.74
N ALA A 231 14.04 -18.82 -38.90
CA ALA A 231 14.80 -19.52 -37.87
C ALA A 231 14.97 -18.67 -36.59
N VAL A 232 15.25 -17.37 -36.73
CA VAL A 232 15.36 -16.43 -35.59
C VAL A 232 14.01 -16.28 -34.87
N ILE A 233 12.90 -16.15 -35.61
CA ILE A 233 11.55 -16.06 -35.03
C ILE A 233 11.19 -17.36 -34.30
N ILE A 234 11.46 -18.53 -34.90
CA ILE A 234 11.20 -19.84 -34.27
C ILE A 234 12.01 -19.97 -32.98
N ALA A 235 13.30 -19.62 -33.00
CA ALA A 235 14.15 -19.65 -31.82
C ALA A 235 13.61 -18.74 -30.69
N TRP A 236 13.12 -17.55 -31.04
CA TRP A 236 12.50 -16.64 -30.09
C TRP A 236 11.20 -17.19 -29.48
N ILE A 237 10.31 -17.77 -30.30
CA ILE A 237 9.08 -18.41 -29.82
C ILE A 237 9.40 -19.58 -28.89
N MET A 238 10.38 -20.42 -29.26
CA MET A 238 10.83 -21.52 -28.41
C MET A 238 11.39 -21.04 -27.08
N TRP A 239 12.16 -19.93 -27.07
CA TRP A 239 12.66 -19.33 -25.83
C TRP A 239 11.52 -18.79 -24.97
N LEU A 240 10.58 -18.04 -25.56
CA LEU A 240 9.39 -17.56 -24.84
C LEU A 240 8.61 -18.69 -24.18
N GLN A 241 8.33 -19.76 -24.92
CA GLN A 241 7.63 -20.94 -24.40
C GLN A 241 8.42 -21.65 -23.30
N ARG A 242 9.74 -21.79 -23.45
CA ARG A 242 10.62 -22.34 -22.41
C ARG A 242 10.62 -21.50 -21.13
N ALA A 243 10.62 -20.18 -21.26
CA ALA A 243 10.58 -19.26 -20.11
C ALA A 243 9.24 -19.34 -19.37
N GLU A 244 8.13 -19.56 -20.09
CA GLU A 244 6.80 -19.78 -19.48
C GLU A 244 6.72 -21.13 -18.77
N ILE A 245 7.26 -22.21 -19.36
CA ILE A 245 7.28 -23.55 -18.77
C ILE A 245 8.21 -23.61 -17.55
N ALA A 246 9.37 -22.96 -17.59
CA ALA A 246 10.30 -22.91 -16.47
C ALA A 246 9.70 -22.17 -15.25
N ARG A 247 8.90 -21.12 -15.46
CA ARG A 247 8.18 -20.46 -14.36
C ARG A 247 7.14 -21.35 -13.70
N PHE A 248 6.50 -22.23 -14.46
CA PHE A 248 5.51 -23.18 -13.92
C PHE A 248 6.14 -24.32 -13.11
N ILE A 249 7.38 -24.71 -13.41
CA ILE A 249 8.08 -25.83 -12.76
C ILE A 249 8.89 -25.37 -11.54
N TYR A 250 9.49 -24.18 -11.57
CA TYR A 250 10.35 -23.66 -10.49
C TYR A 250 9.68 -22.59 -9.61
N GLY A 251 8.40 -22.29 -9.84
CA GLY A 251 7.61 -21.27 -9.12
C GLY A 251 6.67 -21.86 -8.07
N THR A 252 7.22 -22.59 -7.10
CA THR A 252 6.65 -22.89 -5.77
C THR A 252 7.78 -22.92 -4.77
#